data_AF-A0A7C4J9D0-F1
#
_entry.id   AF-A0A7C4J9D0-F1
#
_cell.length_a   1.000
_cell.length_b   1.000
_cell.length_c   1.000
_cell.angle_alpha   90.00
_cell.angle_beta   90.00
_cell.angle_gamma   90.00
#
_symmetry.space_group_name_H-M   'P 1'
#
loop_
_entity.id
_entity.type
_entity.pdbx_description
1 polymer ?
#
loop_
_entity_poly.entity_id
_entity_poly.type
_entity_poly.pdbx_seq_one_letter_code
_entity_poly.pdbx_strand_id
1 'polypeptide(L)'
;MAGVKWLRMSLLAAWLIIVLSVTPAMSANDVAPVMFGYVEVLPSDAARSEALKVEAIQSIAQRYRITLADRTGRWSLDEVLSVQRALAAMESRFAELADRDAGRAFRLLFQEVTFYRDQAYRNNIAYAIGGTIGFYDTWARLDEMARAFYLAHELGHIWDTRTSALHLTMGEISQAFAANVGAFVDEKGRYQLGGEFPGWAASRALRHRSDSAAEDWAESLAAVMVPEFESSVRHIGRARFTEVQRRVNEWVTYAETRIRRPARGVE
;
A
#
# COMPACT_ATOMS: atom_id res chain seq x y z
N MET A 1 28.52 -42.41 -18.89
CA MET A 1 27.82 -42.04 -17.64
C MET A 1 26.72 -41.06 -17.99
N ALA A 2 25.50 -41.41 -17.63
CA ALA A 2 24.26 -40.76 -18.03
C ALA A 2 23.71 -39.86 -16.92
N GLY A 3 22.86 -38.89 -17.30
CA GLY A 3 21.96 -38.15 -16.41
C GLY A 3 22.30 -36.67 -16.30
N VAL A 4 21.40 -35.70 -16.44
CA VAL A 4 19.95 -35.70 -16.68
C VAL A 4 19.66 -34.38 -17.43
N LYS A 5 19.18 -34.48 -18.68
CA LYS A 5 18.35 -33.46 -19.33
C LYS A 5 16.91 -33.65 -18.82
N TRP A 6 16.05 -32.64 -19.02
CA TRP A 6 14.59 -32.60 -18.80
C TRP A 6 14.11 -31.90 -17.52
N LEU A 7 13.65 -30.65 -17.66
CA LEU A 7 12.26 -30.23 -17.40
C LEU A 7 12.12 -28.72 -17.67
N ARG A 8 11.84 -28.33 -18.92
CA ARG A 8 11.36 -26.98 -19.27
C ARG A 8 10.36 -27.06 -20.42
N MET A 9 9.21 -27.68 -20.18
CA MET A 9 7.98 -27.50 -20.97
C MET A 9 6.82 -28.09 -20.18
N SER A 10 6.07 -27.30 -19.40
CA SER A 10 4.75 -27.65 -18.84
C SER A 10 4.10 -26.47 -18.11
N LEU A 11 3.73 -25.39 -18.81
CA LEU A 11 2.83 -24.36 -18.24
C LEU A 11 1.84 -23.77 -19.28
N LEU A 12 1.60 -24.46 -20.39
CA LEU A 12 0.67 -24.01 -21.44
C LEU A 12 -0.47 -25.00 -21.73
N ALA A 13 -0.66 -26.02 -20.89
CA ALA A 13 -1.65 -27.08 -21.11
C ALA A 13 -2.65 -27.31 -19.95
N ALA A 14 -2.88 -26.31 -19.10
CA ALA A 14 -3.79 -26.42 -17.94
C ALA A 14 -5.10 -25.62 -18.07
N TRP A 15 -5.44 -25.11 -19.25
CA TRP A 15 -6.66 -24.31 -19.49
C TRP A 15 -7.59 -24.89 -20.57
N LEU A 16 -7.62 -26.22 -20.75
CA LEU A 16 -8.52 -26.84 -21.74
C LEU A 16 -9.25 -28.12 -21.26
N ILE A 17 -9.34 -28.39 -19.95
CA ILE A 17 -10.08 -29.57 -19.47
C ILE A 17 -10.86 -29.25 -18.19
N ILE A 18 -11.84 -28.35 -18.25
CA ILE A 18 -13.08 -28.41 -17.43
C ILE A 18 -14.23 -27.76 -18.22
N VAL A 19 -14.48 -28.23 -19.44
CA VAL A 19 -15.81 -28.20 -20.06
C VAL A 19 -15.89 -29.50 -20.82
N LEU A 20 -16.71 -30.44 -20.33
CA LEU A 20 -17.19 -31.69 -20.95
C LEU A 20 -17.24 -32.79 -19.90
N SER A 21 -18.32 -32.85 -19.12
CA SER A 21 -18.77 -34.09 -18.48
C SER A 21 -20.12 -33.93 -17.78
N VAL A 22 -21.17 -33.55 -18.51
CA VAL A 22 -22.52 -34.09 -18.26
C VAL A 22 -23.32 -34.02 -19.58
N THR A 23 -23.45 -35.13 -20.30
CA THR A 23 -24.65 -35.44 -21.11
C THR A 23 -24.72 -36.95 -21.27
N PRO A 24 -25.86 -37.60 -20.94
CA PRO A 24 -26.09 -38.97 -21.33
C PRO A 24 -26.48 -39.01 -22.82
N ALA A 25 -26.06 -40.09 -23.47
CA ALA A 25 -26.34 -40.38 -24.87
C ALA A 25 -27.85 -40.31 -25.18
N MET A 26 -28.22 -39.47 -26.14
CA MET A 26 -29.53 -39.53 -26.78
C MET A 26 -29.39 -39.95 -28.24
N SER A 27 -30.24 -40.91 -28.58
CA SER A 27 -30.47 -41.56 -29.86
C SER A 27 -30.51 -40.58 -31.05
N ALA A 28 -29.82 -40.96 -32.13
CA ALA A 28 -29.93 -40.34 -33.43
C ALA A 28 -31.32 -40.59 -34.03
N ASN A 29 -32.20 -39.59 -33.94
CA ASN A 29 -33.25 -39.26 -34.93
C ASN A 29 -33.91 -37.93 -34.50
N ASP A 30 -34.32 -37.14 -35.48
CA ASP A 30 -34.89 -35.78 -35.41
C ASP A 30 -33.87 -34.62 -35.37
N VAL A 31 -33.30 -34.34 -36.54
CA VAL A 31 -32.60 -33.07 -36.81
C VAL A 31 -33.64 -31.99 -37.16
N ALA A 32 -34.06 -31.22 -36.16
CA ALA A 32 -34.58 -29.89 -36.38
C ALA A 32 -33.42 -28.88 -36.45
N PRO A 33 -33.47 -27.83 -37.29
CA PRO A 33 -32.43 -26.81 -37.31
C PRO A 33 -32.43 -26.04 -35.98
N VAL A 34 -31.49 -26.37 -35.11
CA VAL A 34 -31.22 -25.59 -33.90
C VAL A 34 -30.56 -24.29 -34.35
N MET A 35 -31.33 -23.20 -34.29
CA MET A 35 -30.80 -21.85 -34.31
C MET A 35 -29.78 -21.73 -33.17
N PHE A 36 -28.49 -21.67 -33.50
CA PHE A 36 -27.43 -21.31 -32.57
C PHE A 36 -27.60 -19.83 -32.21
N GLY A 37 -28.49 -19.55 -31.25
CA GLY A 37 -28.46 -18.30 -30.51
C GLY A 37 -27.18 -18.29 -29.70
N TYR A 38 -26.25 -17.38 -30.04
CA TYR A 38 -25.20 -16.98 -29.13
C TYR A 38 -25.87 -16.39 -27.88
N VAL A 39 -26.10 -17.20 -26.86
CA VAL A 39 -26.42 -16.70 -25.53
C VAL A 39 -25.12 -16.16 -24.98
N GLU A 40 -24.95 -14.85 -25.04
CA GLU A 40 -23.90 -14.15 -24.32
C GLU A 40 -24.14 -14.42 -22.83
N VAL A 41 -23.44 -15.41 -22.27
CA VAL A 41 -23.49 -15.70 -20.83
C VAL A 41 -22.74 -14.57 -20.15
N LEU A 42 -23.47 -13.51 -19.80
CA LEU A 42 -22.93 -12.42 -19.00
C LEU A 42 -22.38 -13.02 -17.71
N PRO A 43 -21.11 -12.75 -17.35
CA PRO A 43 -20.53 -13.27 -16.12
C PRO A 43 -21.38 -12.80 -14.93
N SER A 44 -21.56 -13.69 -13.95
CA SER A 44 -22.25 -13.34 -12.71
C SER A 44 -21.57 -12.16 -12.02
N ASP A 45 -22.33 -11.40 -11.23
CA ASP A 45 -21.78 -10.25 -10.49
C ASP A 45 -20.57 -10.63 -9.61
N ALA A 46 -20.54 -11.87 -9.11
CA ALA A 46 -19.40 -12.43 -8.39
C ALA A 46 -18.16 -12.61 -9.28
N ALA A 47 -18.32 -13.18 -10.48
CA ALA A 47 -17.24 -13.35 -11.43
C ALA A 47 -16.69 -12.00 -11.93
N ARG A 48 -17.60 -11.03 -12.18
CA ARG A 48 -17.22 -9.67 -12.53
C ARG A 48 -16.45 -8.96 -11.41
N SER A 49 -16.92 -9.10 -10.17
CA SER A 49 -16.25 -8.49 -9.00
C SER A 49 -14.85 -9.08 -8.79
N GLU A 50 -14.70 -10.39 -8.96
CA GLU A 50 -13.39 -11.04 -8.86
C GLU A 50 -12.44 -10.59 -9.97
N ALA A 51 -12.92 -10.47 -11.22
CA ALA A 51 -12.14 -9.99 -12.34
C ALA A 51 -11.61 -8.56 -12.10
N LEU A 52 -12.47 -7.64 -11.63
CA LEU A 52 -12.07 -6.28 -11.26
C LEU A 52 -11.04 -6.26 -10.14
N LYS A 53 -11.16 -7.17 -9.16
CA LYS A 53 -10.23 -7.27 -8.03
C LYS A 53 -8.85 -7.69 -8.54
N VAL A 54 -8.80 -8.71 -9.39
CA VAL A 54 -7.55 -9.20 -9.99
C VAL A 54 -6.90 -8.11 -10.85
N GLU A 55 -7.67 -7.40 -11.66
CA GLU A 55 -7.19 -6.27 -12.46
C GLU A 55 -6.58 -5.17 -11.59
N ALA A 56 -7.26 -4.79 -10.51
CA ALA A 56 -6.77 -3.78 -9.57
C ALA A 56 -5.48 -4.24 -8.84
N ILE A 57 -5.40 -5.50 -8.41
CA ILE A 57 -4.17 -6.08 -7.82
C ILE A 57 -3.01 -6.00 -8.83
N GLN A 58 -3.24 -6.39 -10.09
CA GLN A 58 -2.23 -6.33 -11.13
C GLN A 58 -1.79 -4.89 -11.41
N SER A 59 -2.73 -3.95 -11.45
CA SER A 59 -2.46 -2.52 -11.61
C SER A 59 -1.56 -1.99 -10.49
N ILE A 60 -1.87 -2.32 -9.22
CA ILE A 60 -1.05 -1.94 -8.06
C ILE A 60 0.36 -2.52 -8.19
N ALA A 61 0.48 -3.81 -8.52
CA ALA A 61 1.76 -4.49 -8.66
C ALA A 61 2.61 -3.90 -9.80
N GLN A 62 2.00 -3.59 -10.95
CA GLN A 62 2.71 -3.02 -12.09
C GLN A 62 3.15 -1.58 -11.83
N ARG A 63 2.25 -0.75 -11.27
CA ARG A 63 2.49 0.66 -11.04
C ARG A 63 3.39 0.90 -9.84
N TYR A 64 3.11 0.30 -8.69
CA TYR A 64 3.80 0.59 -7.43
C TYR A 64 4.81 -0.47 -7.01
N ARG A 65 4.89 -1.61 -7.73
CA ARG A 65 5.71 -2.78 -7.33
C ARG A 65 5.37 -3.28 -5.92
N ILE A 66 4.11 -3.10 -5.50
CA ILE A 66 3.57 -3.59 -4.23
C ILE A 66 2.85 -4.91 -4.50
N THR A 67 3.15 -5.92 -3.68
CA THR A 67 2.45 -7.21 -3.75
C THR A 67 1.30 -7.23 -2.76
N LEU A 68 0.09 -7.55 -3.21
CA LEU A 68 -1.03 -7.87 -2.33
C LEU A 68 -1.11 -9.39 -2.19
N ALA A 69 -1.06 -9.88 -0.97
CA ALA A 69 -1.13 -11.32 -0.66
C ALA A 69 -2.24 -11.59 0.37
N ASP A 70 -2.96 -12.68 0.15
CA ASP A 70 -3.85 -13.25 1.14
C ASP A 70 -3.02 -14.11 2.11
N ARG A 71 -3.28 -13.98 3.41
CA ARG A 71 -2.68 -14.85 4.43
C ARG A 71 -3.78 -15.65 5.12
N THR A 72 -4.25 -15.18 6.26
CA THR A 72 -5.40 -15.79 6.94
C THR A 72 -6.71 -15.06 6.61
N GLY A 73 -6.63 -13.81 6.13
CA GLY A 73 -7.75 -13.06 5.58
C GLY A 73 -7.77 -13.12 4.04
N ARG A 74 -8.86 -12.64 3.43
CA ARG A 74 -8.99 -12.49 1.97
C ARG A 74 -9.30 -11.05 1.61
N TRP A 75 -8.58 -10.51 0.64
CA TRP A 75 -8.88 -9.20 0.07
C TRP A 75 -10.26 -9.19 -0.58
N SER A 76 -11.13 -8.28 -0.16
CA SER A 76 -12.33 -7.92 -0.93
C SER A 76 -12.00 -6.92 -2.03
N LEU A 77 -12.87 -6.82 -3.04
CA LEU A 77 -12.73 -5.85 -4.12
C LEU A 77 -12.65 -4.40 -3.58
N ASP A 78 -13.52 -4.05 -2.65
CA ASP A 78 -13.58 -2.71 -2.04
C ASP A 78 -12.27 -2.32 -1.35
N GLU A 79 -11.67 -3.25 -0.59
CA GLU A 79 -10.39 -3.02 0.06
C GLU A 79 -9.25 -2.80 -0.95
N VAL A 80 -9.19 -3.62 -2.01
CA VAL A 80 -8.16 -3.48 -3.05
C VAL A 80 -8.29 -2.15 -3.78
N LEU A 81 -9.51 -1.79 -4.17
CA LEU A 81 -9.76 -0.53 -4.86
C LEU A 81 -9.47 0.67 -3.95
N SER A 82 -9.75 0.57 -2.65
CA SER A 82 -9.39 1.60 -1.66
C SER A 82 -7.87 1.79 -1.61
N VAL A 83 -7.09 0.70 -1.57
CA VAL A 83 -5.62 0.77 -1.62
C VAL A 83 -5.15 1.44 -2.92
N GLN A 84 -5.70 1.04 -4.07
CA GLN A 84 -5.34 1.60 -5.37
C GLN A 84 -5.57 3.11 -5.42
N ARG A 85 -6.76 3.56 -5.02
CA ARG A 85 -7.13 4.99 -5.03
C ARG A 85 -6.30 5.79 -4.04
N ALA A 86 -6.08 5.27 -2.83
CA ALA A 86 -5.24 5.92 -1.83
C ALA A 86 -3.79 6.07 -2.32
N LEU A 87 -3.19 5.05 -2.94
CA LEU A 87 -1.84 5.15 -3.53
C LEU A 87 -1.77 6.21 -4.63
N ALA A 88 -2.79 6.30 -5.49
CA ALA A 88 -2.83 7.31 -6.54
C ALA A 88 -2.98 8.73 -5.98
N ALA A 89 -3.83 8.92 -4.98
CA ALA A 89 -4.02 10.20 -4.30
C ALA A 89 -2.73 10.65 -3.58
N MET A 90 -2.10 9.74 -2.83
CA MET A 90 -0.82 10.02 -2.16
C MET A 90 0.29 10.33 -3.16
N GLU A 91 0.35 9.64 -4.31
CA GLU A 91 1.31 9.95 -5.37
C GLU A 91 1.12 11.37 -5.93
N SER A 92 -0.13 11.79 -6.17
CA SER A 92 -0.44 13.16 -6.58
C SER A 92 -0.02 14.17 -5.52
N ARG A 93 -0.38 13.90 -4.25
CA ARG A 93 -0.04 14.76 -3.12
C ARG A 93 1.47 14.88 -2.92
N PHE A 94 2.21 13.80 -3.12
CA PHE A 94 3.66 13.77 -3.06
C PHE A 94 4.30 14.69 -4.11
N ALA A 95 3.75 14.69 -5.33
CA ALA A 95 4.19 15.59 -6.41
C ALA A 95 3.87 17.07 -6.10
N GLU A 96 2.69 17.36 -5.55
CA GLU A 96 2.32 18.71 -5.10
C GLU A 96 3.29 19.24 -4.04
N LEU A 97 3.63 18.42 -3.03
CA LEU A 97 4.55 18.81 -1.96
C LEU A 97 5.97 19.07 -2.46
N ALA A 98 6.38 18.33 -3.50
CA ALA A 98 7.67 18.50 -4.16
C ALA A 98 7.69 19.64 -5.20
N ASP A 99 6.52 20.18 -5.56
CA ASP A 99 6.29 21.16 -6.62
C ASP A 99 6.89 20.74 -7.98
N ARG A 100 6.82 19.43 -8.31
CA ARG A 100 7.34 18.83 -9.56
C ARG A 100 6.84 17.40 -9.74
N ASP A 101 7.01 16.84 -10.95
CA ASP A 101 6.74 15.42 -11.19
C ASP A 101 7.66 14.55 -10.31
N ALA A 102 7.04 13.91 -9.32
CA ALA A 102 7.70 13.06 -8.35
C ALA A 102 7.15 11.63 -8.36
N GLY A 103 6.33 11.25 -9.34
CA GLY A 103 5.64 9.95 -9.33
C GLY A 103 6.61 8.78 -9.31
N ARG A 104 7.72 8.88 -10.05
CA ARG A 104 8.79 7.87 -10.02
C ARG A 104 9.46 7.79 -8.64
N ALA A 105 9.74 8.93 -8.02
CA ALA A 105 10.36 8.97 -6.69
C ALA A 105 9.42 8.36 -5.63
N PHE A 106 8.13 8.69 -5.66
CA PHE A 106 7.12 8.10 -4.79
C PHE A 106 7.09 6.58 -4.91
N ARG A 107 7.01 6.04 -6.13
CA ARG A 107 6.99 4.59 -6.37
C ARG A 107 8.24 3.87 -5.83
N LEU A 108 9.41 4.52 -5.88
CA LEU A 108 10.65 3.94 -5.33
C LEU A 108 10.65 3.83 -3.80
N LEU A 109 9.90 4.69 -3.08
CA LEU A 109 9.81 4.60 -1.61
C LEU A 109 9.24 3.27 -1.14
N PHE A 110 8.28 2.73 -1.89
CA PHE A 110 7.47 1.60 -1.47
C PHE A 110 7.54 0.42 -2.43
N GLN A 111 8.50 0.43 -3.35
CA GLN A 111 8.78 -0.72 -4.20
C GLN A 111 9.09 -1.95 -3.33
N GLU A 112 8.61 -3.09 -3.80
CA GLU A 112 8.83 -4.42 -3.20
C GLU A 112 8.23 -4.57 -1.80
N VAL A 113 7.32 -3.65 -1.40
CA VAL A 113 6.53 -3.81 -0.19
C VAL A 113 5.46 -4.87 -0.41
N THR A 114 5.22 -5.70 0.61
CA THR A 114 4.13 -6.68 0.58
C THR A 114 3.03 -6.31 1.57
N PHE A 115 1.79 -6.27 1.08
CA PHE A 115 0.59 -6.06 1.87
C PHE A 115 -0.11 -7.40 2.08
N TYR A 116 -0.22 -7.81 3.34
CA TYR A 116 -0.92 -9.03 3.72
C TYR A 116 -2.33 -8.72 4.21
N ARG A 117 -3.33 -9.47 3.74
CA ARG A 117 -4.63 -9.50 4.41
C ARG A 117 -4.67 -10.63 5.44
N ASP A 118 -4.93 -10.27 6.68
CA ASP A 118 -4.82 -11.18 7.83
C ASP A 118 -6.06 -11.10 8.74
N GLN A 119 -6.43 -12.19 9.40
CA GLN A 119 -7.53 -12.21 10.36
C GLN A 119 -7.19 -11.39 11.61
N ALA A 120 -8.22 -10.86 12.26
CA ALA A 120 -8.07 -10.00 13.42
C ALA A 120 -7.14 -10.59 14.49
N TYR A 121 -6.09 -9.84 14.81
CA TYR A 121 -5.28 -10.05 16.00
C TYR A 121 -5.44 -8.86 16.93
N ARG A 122 -5.95 -9.08 18.15
CA ARG A 122 -6.00 -8.07 19.24
C ARG A 122 -6.62 -6.71 18.85
N ASN A 123 -7.63 -6.69 17.96
CA ASN A 123 -8.27 -5.47 17.45
C ASN A 123 -7.35 -4.51 16.68
N ASN A 124 -6.21 -4.98 16.18
CA ASN A 124 -5.34 -4.17 15.33
C ASN A 124 -6.04 -3.80 14.00
N ILE A 125 -5.62 -2.69 13.40
CA ILE A 125 -6.10 -2.22 12.09
C ILE A 125 -5.10 -2.61 11.02
N ALA A 126 -3.86 -2.18 11.19
CA ALA A 126 -2.72 -2.59 10.39
C ALA A 126 -1.44 -2.62 11.25
N TYR A 127 -0.36 -3.17 10.71
CA TYR A 127 0.97 -3.10 11.33
C TYR A 127 2.10 -3.33 10.31
N ALA A 128 3.08 -2.44 10.31
CA ALA A 128 4.27 -2.51 9.45
C ALA A 128 5.46 -3.22 10.13
N ILE A 129 6.10 -4.15 9.42
CA ILE A 129 7.38 -4.76 9.80
C ILE A 129 8.22 -4.99 8.54
N GLY A 130 9.45 -4.48 8.51
CA GLY A 130 10.49 -4.94 7.58
C GLY A 130 10.08 -4.98 6.10
N GLY A 131 9.50 -3.90 5.59
CA GLY A 131 9.05 -3.85 4.19
C GLY A 131 7.69 -4.53 3.95
N THR A 132 6.94 -4.85 4.98
CA THR A 132 5.61 -5.47 4.88
C THR A 132 4.59 -4.76 5.74
N ILE A 133 3.31 -4.78 5.34
CA ILE A 133 2.19 -4.24 6.12
C ILE A 133 1.12 -5.34 6.21
N GLY A 134 0.72 -5.70 7.43
CA GLY A 134 -0.43 -6.58 7.65
C GLY A 134 -1.69 -5.78 7.90
N PHE A 135 -2.75 -6.00 7.11
CA PHE A 135 -4.08 -5.40 7.27
C PHE A 135 -5.04 -6.41 7.90
N TYR A 136 -5.64 -6.05 9.03
CA TYR A 136 -6.48 -6.93 9.86
C TYR A 136 -7.97 -6.68 9.64
N ASP A 137 -8.87 -7.51 10.16
CA ASP A 137 -10.33 -7.35 9.88
C ASP A 137 -10.94 -6.01 10.29
N THR A 138 -10.32 -5.31 11.25
CA THR A 138 -10.73 -3.94 11.60
C THR A 138 -10.56 -2.97 10.44
N TRP A 139 -9.55 -3.16 9.58
CA TRP A 139 -9.35 -2.38 8.34
C TRP A 139 -10.56 -2.43 7.41
N ALA A 140 -11.16 -3.62 7.26
CA ALA A 140 -12.32 -3.81 6.39
C ALA A 140 -13.54 -3.00 6.84
N ARG A 141 -13.61 -2.62 8.13
CA ARG A 141 -14.72 -1.84 8.71
C ARG A 141 -14.54 -0.34 8.60
N LEU A 142 -13.35 0.12 8.22
CA LEU A 142 -13.07 1.53 8.02
C LEU A 142 -13.70 2.02 6.70
N ASP A 143 -14.09 3.30 6.68
CA ASP A 143 -14.41 3.97 5.43
C ASP A 143 -13.15 4.22 4.59
N GLU A 144 -13.34 4.65 3.35
CA GLU A 144 -12.25 4.86 2.39
C GLU A 144 -11.22 5.88 2.88
N MET A 145 -11.66 6.97 3.52
CA MET A 145 -10.78 8.03 3.99
C MET A 145 -9.90 7.54 5.15
N ALA A 146 -10.49 6.84 6.12
CA ALA A 146 -9.75 6.24 7.23
C ALA A 146 -8.76 5.17 6.73
N ARG A 147 -9.15 4.36 5.73
CA ARG A 147 -8.23 3.42 5.08
C ARG A 147 -7.05 4.14 4.43
N ALA A 148 -7.30 5.22 3.67
CA ALA A 148 -6.22 6.01 3.07
C ALA A 148 -5.25 6.56 4.11
N PHE A 149 -5.77 7.10 5.21
CA PHE A 149 -4.95 7.61 6.32
C PHE A 149 -4.09 6.51 6.96
N TYR A 150 -4.69 5.36 7.33
CA TYR A 150 -3.94 4.27 7.95
C TYR A 150 -2.92 3.65 6.98
N LEU A 151 -3.23 3.58 5.68
CA LEU A 151 -2.24 3.17 4.69
C LEU A 151 -1.05 4.13 4.67
N ALA A 152 -1.29 5.45 4.63
CA ALA A 152 -0.23 6.45 4.65
C ALA A 152 0.62 6.37 5.94
N HIS A 153 -0.03 6.12 7.08
CA HIS A 153 0.62 5.94 8.38
C HIS A 153 1.57 4.74 8.37
N GLU A 154 1.11 3.57 7.96
CA GLU A 154 1.95 2.37 7.90
C GLU A 154 3.08 2.50 6.86
N LEU A 155 2.83 3.19 5.74
CA LEU A 155 3.89 3.54 4.80
C LEU A 155 4.92 4.50 5.40
N GLY A 156 4.52 5.38 6.33
CA GLY A 156 5.42 6.20 7.13
C GLY A 156 6.35 5.38 8.00
N HIS A 157 5.84 4.32 8.64
CA HIS A 157 6.69 3.36 9.35
C HIS A 157 7.62 2.60 8.42
N ILE A 158 7.18 2.21 7.22
CA ILE A 158 8.06 1.59 6.22
C ILE A 158 9.16 2.56 5.78
N TRP A 159 8.85 3.85 5.61
CA TRP A 159 9.85 4.85 5.26
C TRP A 159 10.86 5.04 6.41
N ASP A 160 10.41 5.07 7.66
CA ASP A 160 11.26 5.23 8.85
C ASP A 160 12.16 4.02 9.13
N THR A 161 11.65 2.79 8.97
CA THR A 161 12.29 1.55 9.43
C THR A 161 13.24 0.89 8.42
N ARG A 162 13.46 1.48 7.23
CA ARG A 162 14.28 0.85 6.19
C ARG A 162 15.78 0.86 6.52
N THR A 163 16.19 -0.17 7.26
CA THR A 163 17.57 -0.64 7.51
C THR A 163 17.91 -1.96 6.77
N SER A 164 17.06 -2.39 5.83
CA SER A 164 17.34 -3.58 4.97
C SER A 164 18.50 -3.31 4.01
N ALA A 165 19.27 -4.36 3.68
CA ALA A 165 20.55 -4.35 2.95
C ALA A 165 20.57 -3.63 1.57
N LEU A 166 19.43 -3.19 1.05
CA LEU A 166 19.30 -2.41 -0.19
C LEU A 166 19.35 -0.87 0.01
N HIS A 167 19.29 -0.34 1.24
CA HIS A 167 19.20 1.11 1.49
C HIS A 167 20.03 1.60 2.70
N LEU A 168 21.35 1.56 2.54
CA LEU A 168 22.39 1.88 3.54
C LEU A 168 22.39 3.30 4.19
N THR A 169 21.30 4.08 4.21
CA THR A 169 21.34 5.48 4.69
C THR A 169 20.15 6.04 5.49
N MET A 170 19.10 5.29 5.89
CA MET A 170 17.83 5.95 6.32
C MET A 170 17.10 5.40 7.57
N GLY A 171 17.77 4.76 8.53
CA GLY A 171 17.11 4.26 9.77
C GLY A 171 16.80 5.30 10.87
N GLU A 172 16.78 6.60 10.56
CA GLU A 172 16.82 7.70 11.58
C GLU A 172 15.83 8.84 11.29
N ILE A 173 14.86 8.66 10.37
CA ILE A 173 13.97 9.76 9.95
C ILE A 173 13.19 10.32 11.13
N SER A 174 12.59 9.46 11.95
CA SER A 174 11.77 9.85 13.10
C SER A 174 12.54 10.60 14.18
N GLN A 175 13.80 10.23 14.46
CA GLN A 175 14.63 10.94 15.44
C GLN A 175 15.01 12.33 14.95
N ALA A 176 15.47 12.43 13.70
CA ALA A 176 15.81 13.73 13.10
C ALA A 176 14.56 14.60 12.92
N PHE A 177 13.42 14.00 12.55
CA PHE A 177 12.11 14.66 12.54
C PHE A 177 11.77 15.23 13.91
N ALA A 178 11.85 14.43 14.97
CA ALA A 178 11.52 14.86 16.34
C ALA A 178 12.35 16.09 16.76
N ALA A 179 13.66 16.06 16.50
CA ALA A 179 14.54 17.19 16.78
C ALA A 179 14.15 18.45 16.01
N ASN A 180 13.80 18.32 14.72
CA ASN A 180 13.46 19.45 13.86
C ASN A 180 12.10 20.08 14.18
N VAL A 181 11.17 19.31 14.74
CA VAL A 181 9.83 19.80 15.11
C VAL A 181 9.72 20.18 16.60
N GLY A 182 10.83 20.15 17.33
CA GLY A 182 10.88 20.49 18.75
C GLY A 182 10.23 19.45 19.68
N ALA A 183 10.05 18.23 19.20
CA ALA A 183 9.60 17.10 20.01
C ALA A 183 10.79 16.50 20.79
N PHE A 184 10.51 15.95 21.97
CA PHE A 184 11.56 15.48 22.88
C PHE A 184 11.04 14.37 23.80
N VAL A 185 11.94 13.64 24.44
CA VAL A 185 11.61 12.70 25.51
C VAL A 185 11.87 13.40 26.85
N ASP A 186 10.86 13.46 27.72
CA ASP A 186 10.99 14.08 29.04
C ASP A 186 11.83 13.22 30.01
N GLU A 187 12.13 13.76 31.19
CA GLU A 187 12.88 13.07 32.25
C GLU A 187 12.23 11.75 32.72
N LYS A 188 10.95 11.53 32.40
CA LYS A 188 10.18 10.32 32.73
C LYS A 188 10.14 9.33 31.56
N GLY A 189 10.90 9.58 30.49
CA GLY A 189 10.93 8.73 29.31
C GLY A 189 9.69 8.85 28.42
N ARG A 190 8.87 9.89 28.58
CA ARG A 190 7.65 10.07 27.77
C ARG A 190 7.95 10.99 26.59
N TYR A 191 7.52 10.58 25.41
CA TYR A 191 7.63 11.40 24.22
C TYR A 191 6.63 12.57 24.28
N GLN A 192 7.12 13.76 23.96
CA GLN A 192 6.39 15.03 24.00
C GLN A 192 6.45 15.63 22.61
N LEU A 193 5.29 16.08 22.10
CA LEU A 193 5.16 16.67 20.76
C LEU A 193 5.75 18.09 20.64
N GLY A 194 6.28 18.63 21.74
CA GLY A 194 6.75 20.01 21.85
C GLY A 194 5.66 20.97 22.35
N GLY A 195 6.07 22.08 22.97
CA GLY A 195 5.16 23.05 23.59
C GLY A 195 4.29 23.84 22.60
N GLU A 196 4.69 23.91 21.34
CA GLU A 196 3.97 24.61 20.26
C GLU A 196 2.96 23.72 19.52
N PHE A 197 2.94 22.42 19.81
CA PHE A 197 1.94 21.53 19.22
C PHE A 197 0.55 21.90 19.77
N PRO A 198 -0.49 22.03 18.93
CA PRO A 198 -1.82 22.40 19.39
C PRO A 198 -2.26 21.46 20.51
N GLY A 199 -2.40 22.05 21.71
CA GLY A 199 -2.70 21.31 22.93
C GLY A 199 -3.99 20.51 22.82
N TRP A 200 -4.06 19.46 23.63
CA TRP A 200 -5.17 18.52 23.71
C TRP A 200 -6.53 19.23 23.86
N ALA A 201 -7.39 19.13 22.84
CA ALA A 201 -8.82 19.30 23.05
C ALA A 201 -9.44 17.92 23.32
N ALA A 202 -9.87 17.69 24.56
CA ALA A 202 -10.46 16.43 25.02
C ALA A 202 -11.70 15.96 24.22
N SER A 203 -12.24 16.83 23.35
CA SER A 203 -13.45 16.60 22.55
C SER A 203 -13.20 16.09 21.12
N ARG A 204 -11.95 15.94 20.66
CA ARG A 204 -11.69 15.44 19.29
C ARG A 204 -11.55 13.91 19.27
N ALA A 205 -12.30 13.28 18.36
CA ALA A 205 -12.55 11.85 18.33
C ALA A 205 -11.32 10.96 18.03
N LEU A 206 -10.21 11.52 17.53
CA LEU A 206 -9.02 10.77 17.16
C LEU A 206 -7.77 11.59 17.52
N ARG A 207 -6.93 11.00 18.40
CA ARG A 207 -5.73 11.64 18.97
C ARG A 207 -4.53 11.47 18.03
N HIS A 208 -3.68 12.49 17.95
CA HIS A 208 -2.33 12.30 17.42
C HIS A 208 -1.53 11.42 18.39
N ARG A 209 -1.04 10.27 17.94
CA ARG A 209 -0.23 9.37 18.76
C ARG A 209 1.10 10.05 19.09
N SER A 210 1.43 10.01 20.38
CA SER A 210 2.59 10.68 20.98
C SER A 210 3.37 9.71 21.87
N ASP A 211 3.25 8.42 21.60
CA ASP A 211 3.96 7.36 22.29
C ASP A 211 5.42 7.25 21.86
N SER A 212 5.76 7.59 20.60
CA SER A 212 7.15 7.63 20.14
C SER A 212 7.36 8.57 18.95
N ALA A 213 8.63 8.84 18.64
CA ALA A 213 9.02 9.62 17.46
C ALA A 213 8.59 8.95 16.14
N ALA A 214 8.61 7.61 16.07
CA ALA A 214 8.21 6.87 14.88
C ALA A 214 6.73 7.05 14.57
N GLU A 215 5.90 7.08 15.61
CA GLU A 215 4.46 7.27 15.53
C GLU A 215 4.11 8.73 15.19
N ASP A 216 4.82 9.69 15.78
CA ASP A 216 4.68 11.11 15.45
C ASP A 216 5.02 11.38 13.98
N TRP A 217 6.12 10.80 13.48
CA TRP A 217 6.48 10.83 12.07
C TRP A 217 5.39 10.21 11.18
N ALA A 218 4.99 8.97 11.47
CA ALA A 218 4.03 8.24 10.65
C ALA A 218 2.68 8.95 10.55
N GLU A 219 2.18 9.49 11.67
CA GLU A 219 0.93 10.26 11.68
C GLU A 219 1.06 11.63 11.03
N SER A 220 2.21 12.31 11.18
CA SER A 220 2.47 13.57 10.49
C SER A 220 2.51 13.36 8.98
N LEU A 221 3.19 12.31 8.50
CA LEU A 221 3.19 11.94 7.10
C LEU A 221 1.77 11.65 6.61
N ALA A 222 1.01 10.83 7.34
CA ALA A 222 -0.35 10.47 6.97
C ALA A 222 -1.27 11.69 6.83
N ALA A 223 -1.20 12.62 7.79
CA ALA A 223 -1.99 13.84 7.75
C ALA A 223 -1.63 14.75 6.57
N VAL A 224 -0.34 14.87 6.23
CA VAL A 224 0.10 15.65 5.07
C VAL A 224 -0.29 15.01 3.74
N MET A 225 -0.23 13.68 3.66
CA MET A 225 -0.54 12.91 2.46
C MET A 225 -2.05 12.73 2.23
N VAL A 226 -2.86 12.86 3.27
CA VAL A 226 -4.33 12.73 3.25
C VAL A 226 -4.97 13.95 3.96
N PRO A 227 -4.88 15.16 3.35
CA PRO A 227 -5.27 16.42 4.01
C PRO A 227 -6.77 16.53 4.30
N GLU A 228 -7.63 15.76 3.64
CA GLU A 228 -9.07 15.69 3.95
C GLU A 228 -9.34 15.15 5.36
N PHE A 229 -8.39 14.39 5.90
CA PHE A 229 -8.39 13.96 7.30
C PHE A 229 -7.96 15.09 8.25
N GLU A 230 -7.14 16.03 7.77
CA GLU A 230 -6.68 17.22 8.50
C GLU A 230 -7.83 18.21 8.76
N SER A 231 -8.68 18.46 7.75
CA SER A 231 -9.82 19.39 7.83
C SER A 231 -10.94 18.92 8.77
N SER A 232 -11.00 17.62 9.04
CA SER A 232 -12.05 17.01 9.85
C SER A 232 -11.57 16.58 11.25
N VAL A 233 -10.26 16.34 11.46
CA VAL A 233 -9.81 15.58 12.64
C VAL A 233 -8.48 16.02 13.28
N ARG A 234 -7.45 16.47 12.55
CA ARG A 234 -6.08 16.63 13.13
C ARG A 234 -5.30 17.82 12.57
N HIS A 235 -4.99 18.84 13.39
CA HIS A 235 -4.05 19.89 13.00
C HIS A 235 -2.63 19.49 13.44
N ILE A 236 -1.74 19.17 12.52
CA ILE A 236 -0.37 18.71 12.85
C ILE A 236 0.63 19.85 13.10
N GLY A 237 0.25 21.09 12.78
CA GLY A 237 1.12 22.26 12.96
C GLY A 237 2.12 22.46 11.82
N ARG A 238 2.50 23.73 11.65
CA ARG A 238 3.36 24.17 10.54
C ARG A 238 4.72 23.47 10.53
N ALA A 239 5.34 23.29 11.71
CA ALA A 239 6.66 22.67 11.81
C ALA A 239 6.68 21.24 11.24
N ARG A 240 5.69 20.40 11.59
CA ARG A 240 5.56 19.03 11.10
C ARG A 240 5.26 18.98 9.60
N PHE A 241 4.35 19.83 9.13
CA PHE A 241 4.08 19.96 7.70
C PHE A 241 5.35 20.32 6.92
N THR A 242 6.07 21.36 7.37
CA THR A 242 7.31 21.81 6.72
C THR A 242 8.38 20.72 6.73
N GLU A 243 8.53 19.98 7.82
CA GLU A 243 9.49 18.88 7.90
C GLU A 243 9.11 17.73 6.97
N VAL A 244 7.85 17.30 6.91
CA VAL A 244 7.39 16.29 5.94
C VAL A 244 7.67 16.75 4.52
N GLN A 245 7.32 17.99 4.17
CA GLN A 245 7.59 18.56 2.85
C GLN A 245 9.10 18.57 2.54
N ARG A 246 9.94 18.90 3.52
CA ARG A 246 11.40 18.87 3.38
C ARG A 246 11.90 17.45 3.08
N ARG A 247 11.42 16.44 3.81
CA ARG A 247 11.76 15.02 3.58
C ARG A 247 11.33 14.52 2.20
N VAL A 248 10.14 14.91 1.75
CA VAL A 248 9.65 14.64 0.39
C VAL A 248 10.64 15.22 -0.64
N ASN A 249 11.02 16.49 -0.50
CA ASN A 249 11.94 17.15 -1.43
C ASN A 249 13.35 16.55 -1.43
N GLU A 250 13.87 16.18 -0.26
CA GLU A 250 15.15 15.48 -0.13
C GLU A 250 15.10 14.14 -0.87
N TRP A 251 14.03 13.36 -0.66
CA TRP A 251 13.87 12.07 -1.32
C TRP A 251 13.75 12.21 -2.84
N VAL A 252 12.94 13.14 -3.34
CA VAL A 252 12.81 13.38 -4.79
C VAL A 252 14.17 13.69 -5.39
N THR A 253 14.93 14.58 -4.76
CA THR A 253 16.27 14.97 -5.21
C THR A 253 17.24 13.77 -5.18
N TYR A 254 17.21 12.97 -4.11
CA TYR A 254 18.00 11.75 -4.01
C TYR A 254 17.64 10.74 -5.11
N ALA A 255 16.34 10.48 -5.30
CA ALA A 255 15.85 9.54 -6.29
C ALA A 255 16.28 9.97 -7.69
N GLU A 256 16.08 11.24 -8.07
CA GLU A 256 16.46 11.78 -9.37
C GLU A 256 17.98 11.68 -9.62
N THR A 257 18.80 11.99 -8.62
CA THR A 257 20.27 11.96 -8.76
C THR A 257 20.83 10.53 -8.86
N ARG A 258 20.26 9.56 -8.14
CA ARG A 258 20.60 8.14 -8.25
C ARG A 258 20.10 7.52 -9.55
N ILE A 259 18.91 7.92 -10.00
CA ILE A 259 18.30 7.47 -11.25
C ILE A 259 19.08 7.96 -12.49
N ARG A 260 19.68 9.15 -12.42
CA ARG A 260 20.43 9.75 -13.54
C ARG A 260 21.86 9.22 -13.71
N ARG A 261 22.39 8.43 -12.78
CA ARG A 261 23.66 7.72 -13.00
C ARG A 261 23.37 6.38 -13.67
N PRO A 262 23.61 6.20 -14.99
CA PRO A 262 23.78 4.85 -15.51
C PRO A 262 24.93 4.21 -14.72
N ALA A 263 24.79 2.93 -14.41
CA ALA A 263 25.87 2.15 -13.80
C ALA A 263 27.15 2.42 -14.60
N ARG A 264 28.09 3.16 -14.03
CA ARG A 264 29.41 3.31 -14.63
C ARG A 264 30.09 1.95 -14.50
N GLY A 265 30.32 1.30 -15.64
CA GLY A 265 31.36 0.30 -15.84
C GLY A 265 31.25 -0.95 -14.96
N VAL A 266 30.55 -1.97 -15.46
CA VAL A 266 31.13 -3.31 -15.40
C VAL A 266 31.67 -3.55 -16.81
N GLU A 267 32.94 -3.17 -17.00
CA GLU A 267 33.79 -3.75 -18.05
C GLU A 267 34.29 -5.12 -17.56
#